data_AF-A0A7G9RLN2-F1
#
_entry.id   AF-A0A7G9RLN2-F1
#
_cell.length_a   1.000
_cell.length_b   1.000
_cell.length_c   1.000
_cell.angle_alpha   90.00
_cell.angle_beta   90.00
_cell.angle_gamma   90.00
#
_symmetry.space_group_name_H-M   'P 1'
#
loop_
_entity.id
_entity.type
_entity.pdbx_description
1 polymer ?
#
loop_
_entity_poly.entity_id
_entity_poly.type
_entity_poly.pdbx_seq_one_letter_code
_entity_poly.pdbx_strand_id
1 'polypeptide(L)'
;MHLFKEGRAPFLEFLRNLTPQALILSIAMLSGHNLQWSCCHVENTWETILSAVFFMIWVAAVWANSSLFVQRYLISVERIDRVSKRLGQRKVTGFRHLQMLLTYAWRYRRVVFLELVFVGAVLEIGMTAVVIFGVTNSQALAKAING
;
A
#
# COMPACT_ATOMS: atom_id res chain seq x y z
N MET A 1 16.57 -15.04 5.76
CA MET A 1 15.89 -13.89 5.12
C MET A 1 16.15 -12.63 5.94
N HIS A 2 16.67 -11.57 5.32
CA HIS A 2 16.93 -10.29 5.98
C HIS A 2 15.66 -9.65 6.56
N LEU A 3 14.51 -9.95 5.98
CA LEU A 3 13.19 -9.48 6.40
C LEU A 3 12.85 -9.75 7.88
N PHE A 4 13.25 -10.89 8.44
CA PHE A 4 12.98 -11.21 9.85
C PHE A 4 14.10 -10.78 10.80
N LYS A 5 15.18 -10.19 10.27
CA LYS A 5 16.29 -9.61 11.04
C LYS A 5 16.21 -8.09 10.97
N GLU A 6 17.06 -7.45 10.18
CA GLU A 6 17.11 -5.99 10.04
C GLU A 6 15.87 -5.41 9.36
N GLY A 7 15.18 -6.19 8.51
CA GLY A 7 13.92 -5.80 7.88
C GLY A 7 12.67 -5.92 8.77
N ARG A 8 12.82 -6.36 10.04
CA ARG A 8 11.67 -6.63 10.92
C ARG A 8 10.93 -5.35 11.31
N ALA A 9 11.67 -4.30 11.64
CA ALA A 9 11.09 -3.01 12.02
C ALA A 9 10.22 -2.41 10.91
N PRO A 10 10.69 -2.26 9.65
CA PRO A 10 9.85 -1.74 8.58
C PRO A 10 8.67 -2.66 8.24
N PHE A 11 8.83 -3.98 8.40
CA PHE A 11 7.72 -4.93 8.23
C PHE A 11 6.61 -4.74 9.26
N LEU A 12 6.95 -4.62 10.55
CA LEU A 12 5.95 -4.39 11.60
C LEU A 12 5.26 -3.03 11.47
N GLU A 13 6.00 -2.01 11.04
CA GLU A 13 5.44 -0.69 10.78
C GLU A 13 4.46 -0.72 9.60
N PHE A 14 4.81 -1.43 8.52
CA PHE A 14 3.89 -1.68 7.40
C PHE A 14 2.60 -2.34 7.87
N LEU A 15 2.70 -3.43 8.64
CA LEU A 15 1.54 -4.15 9.18
C LEU A 15 0.67 -3.27 10.08
N ARG A 16 1.29 -2.46 10.94
CA ARG A 16 0.58 -1.55 11.85
C ARG A 16 -0.26 -0.51 11.10
N ASN A 17 0.20 -0.11 9.93
CA ASN A 17 -0.50 0.86 9.08
C ASN A 17 -1.64 0.24 8.25
N LEU A 18 -1.75 -1.09 8.17
CA LEU A 18 -2.85 -1.74 7.45
C LEU A 18 -4.20 -1.50 8.14
N THR A 19 -4.28 -1.58 9.47
CA THR A 19 -5.55 -1.40 10.19
C THR A 19 -6.14 0.00 9.99
N PRO A 20 -5.38 1.11 10.14
CA PRO A 20 -5.88 2.44 9.79
C PRO A 20 -6.30 2.56 8.32
N GLN A 21 -5.59 1.94 7.39
CA GLN A 21 -5.96 1.95 5.97
C GLN A 21 -7.30 1.23 5.74
N ALA A 22 -7.52 0.07 6.36
CA ALA A 22 -8.79 -0.65 6.26
C ALA A 22 -9.94 0.18 6.83
N LEU A 23 -9.72 0.89 7.95
CA LEU A 23 -10.72 1.78 8.55
C LEU A 23 -11.08 2.95 7.63
N ILE A 24 -10.07 3.65 7.09
CA ILE A 24 -10.29 4.77 6.17
C ILE A 24 -11.05 4.30 4.92
N LEU A 25 -10.69 3.14 4.38
CA LEU A 25 -11.42 2.55 3.25
C LEU A 25 -12.87 2.20 3.63
N SER A 26 -13.08 1.65 4.82
CA SER A 26 -14.44 1.34 5.32
C SER A 26 -15.31 2.59 5.35
N ILE A 27 -14.76 3.70 5.85
CA ILE A 27 -15.46 4.99 5.91
C ILE A 27 -15.72 5.53 4.50
N ALA A 28 -14.72 5.49 3.61
CA ALA A 28 -14.87 5.93 2.22
C ALA A 28 -16.02 5.19 1.52
N MET A 29 -16.10 3.87 1.70
CA MET A 29 -17.15 3.04 1.11
C MET A 29 -18.51 3.25 1.79
N LEU A 30 -18.53 3.43 3.11
CA LEU A 30 -19.77 3.66 3.86
C LEU A 30 -20.39 5.01 3.49
N SER A 31 -19.59 6.07 3.43
CA SER A 31 -20.02 7.38 2.91
C SER A 31 -20.46 7.30 1.45
N GLY A 32 -19.99 6.28 0.73
CA GLY A 32 -20.33 6.04 -0.67
C GLY A 32 -21.58 5.18 -0.90
N HIS A 33 -22.17 4.60 0.15
CA HIS A 33 -23.20 3.57 0.05
C HIS A 33 -24.47 4.01 -0.70
N ASN A 34 -24.87 5.28 -0.53
CA ASN A 34 -26.08 5.83 -1.13
C ASN A 34 -25.83 6.52 -2.48
N LEU A 35 -24.60 6.49 -3.02
CA LEU A 35 -24.33 7.14 -4.31
C LEU A 35 -25.09 6.44 -5.43
N GLN A 36 -26.09 7.14 -5.96
CA GLN A 36 -26.69 6.81 -7.24
C GLN A 36 -25.79 7.36 -8.34
N TRP A 37 -25.22 6.47 -9.14
CA TRP A 37 -24.37 6.81 -10.29
C TRP A 37 -25.15 7.40 -11.47
N SER A 38 -26.48 7.56 -11.33
CA SER A 38 -27.32 8.30 -12.26
C SER A 38 -27.00 9.79 -12.18
N CYS A 39 -26.72 10.39 -13.34
CA CYS A 39 -26.28 11.77 -13.44
C CYS A 39 -27.32 12.75 -12.88
N CYS A 40 -26.84 13.82 -12.22
CA CYS A 40 -27.57 15.04 -11.86
C CYS A 40 -28.46 15.05 -10.59
N HIS A 41 -28.04 14.40 -9.49
CA HIS A 41 -28.64 14.66 -8.17
C HIS A 41 -27.72 15.48 -7.26
N VAL A 42 -28.05 16.77 -7.10
CA VAL A 42 -27.29 17.72 -6.26
C VAL A 42 -27.41 17.36 -4.77
N GLU A 43 -28.47 16.64 -4.37
CA GLU A 43 -28.72 16.23 -2.98
C GLU A 43 -27.63 15.29 -2.41
N ASN A 44 -26.96 14.49 -3.24
CA ASN A 44 -25.92 13.55 -2.82
C ASN A 44 -24.49 14.07 -3.02
N THR A 45 -24.34 15.37 -3.31
CA THR A 45 -23.03 15.98 -3.59
C THR A 45 -22.10 15.88 -2.38
N TRP A 46 -22.62 16.03 -1.16
CA TRP A 46 -21.81 16.00 0.06
C TRP A 46 -21.25 14.61 0.37
N GLU A 47 -22.08 13.57 0.26
CA GLU A 47 -21.67 12.17 0.43
C GLU A 47 -20.62 11.76 -0.60
N THR A 48 -20.81 12.20 -1.85
CA THR A 48 -19.86 12.00 -2.96
C THR A 48 -18.51 12.64 -2.67
N ILE A 49 -18.50 13.89 -2.20
CA ILE A 49 -17.27 14.59 -1.84
C ILE A 49 -16.56 13.89 -0.67
N LEU A 50 -17.30 13.53 0.38
CA LEU A 50 -16.73 12.83 1.53
C LEU A 50 -16.12 11.48 1.14
N SER A 51 -16.86 10.67 0.38
CA SER A 51 -16.38 9.37 -0.12
C SER A 51 -15.11 9.55 -0.95
N ALA A 52 -15.10 10.51 -1.88
CA ALA A 52 -13.93 10.82 -2.70
C ALA A 52 -12.72 11.28 -1.89
N VAL A 53 -12.91 12.16 -0.89
CA VAL A 53 -11.83 12.64 -0.03
C VAL A 53 -11.21 11.51 0.77
N PHE A 54 -12.02 10.67 1.42
CA PHE A 54 -11.49 9.52 2.17
C PHE A 54 -10.81 8.50 1.26
N PHE A 55 -11.34 8.28 0.06
CA PHE A 55 -10.70 7.42 -0.93
C PHE A 55 -9.34 7.97 -1.37
N MET A 56 -9.23 9.27 -1.63
CA MET A 56 -7.95 9.91 -1.95
C MET A 56 -6.93 9.81 -0.81
N ILE A 57 -7.37 10.00 0.43
CA ILE A 57 -6.53 9.81 1.62
C ILE A 57 -6.05 8.36 1.70
N TRP A 58 -6.95 7.40 1.45
CA TRP A 58 -6.62 5.98 1.45
C TRP A 58 -5.55 5.65 0.38
N VAL A 59 -5.73 6.11 -0.86
CA VAL A 59 -4.76 5.91 -1.95
C VAL A 59 -3.40 6.51 -1.57
N ALA A 60 -3.38 7.73 -1.03
CA ALA A 60 -2.16 8.37 -0.57
C ALA A 60 -1.48 7.59 0.56
N ALA A 61 -2.26 7.06 1.51
CA ALA A 61 -1.75 6.24 2.61
C ALA A 61 -1.17 4.91 2.12
N VAL A 62 -1.84 4.23 1.18
CA VAL A 62 -1.36 3.01 0.53
C VAL A 62 -0.03 3.27 -0.18
N TRP A 63 0.04 4.35 -0.96
CA TRP A 63 1.24 4.75 -1.68
C TRP A 63 2.41 5.06 -0.74
N ALA A 64 2.17 5.89 0.28
CA ALA A 64 3.17 6.29 1.26
C ALA A 64 3.67 5.09 2.08
N ASN A 65 2.77 4.23 2.58
CA ASN A 65 3.15 3.06 3.36
C ASN A 65 3.94 2.05 2.53
N SER A 66 3.52 1.79 1.28
CA SER A 66 4.19 0.84 0.39
C SER A 66 5.57 1.34 -0.04
N SER A 67 5.66 2.62 -0.44
CA SER A 67 6.94 3.21 -0.84
C SER A 67 7.93 3.26 0.32
N LEU A 68 7.48 3.62 1.53
CA LEU A 68 8.31 3.65 2.73
C LEU A 68 8.78 2.24 3.13
N PHE A 69 7.90 1.24 3.08
CA PHE A 69 8.25 -0.14 3.37
C PHE A 69 9.33 -0.66 2.41
N VAL A 70 9.14 -0.47 1.10
CA VAL A 70 10.11 -0.87 0.08
C VAL A 70 11.43 -0.14 0.29
N GLN A 71 11.41 1.18 0.52
CA GLN A 71 12.63 1.96 0.70
C GLN A 71 13.42 1.50 1.95
N ARG A 72 12.75 1.36 3.09
CA ARG A 72 13.40 0.92 4.34
C ARG A 72 13.88 -0.52 4.24
N TYR A 73 13.14 -1.39 3.56
CA TYR A 73 13.57 -2.76 3.29
C TYR A 73 14.85 -2.80 2.43
N LEU A 74 14.89 -2.03 1.33
CA LEU A 74 16.05 -1.97 0.44
C LEU A 74 17.31 -1.45 1.15
N ILE A 75 17.15 -0.48 2.07
CA ILE A 75 18.26 0.03 2.91
C ILE A 75 18.77 -1.05 3.86
N SER A 76 17.88 -1.85 4.45
CA SER A 76 18.28 -2.95 5.34
C SER A 76 19.12 -4.03 4.65
N VAL A 77 19.11 -4.09 3.32
CA VAL A 77 19.98 -4.99 2.56
C VAL A 77 21.24 -4.22 2.13
N GLU A 78 22.29 -4.27 2.94
CA GLU A 78 23.54 -3.50 2.78
C GLU A 78 24.14 -3.52 1.36
N ARG A 79 24.00 -4.64 0.63
CA ARG A 79 24.48 -4.78 -0.75
C ARG A 79 23.55 -4.15 -1.79
N ILE A 80 22.24 -4.15 -1.56
CA ILE A 80 21.28 -3.42 -2.39
C ILE A 80 21.41 -1.92 -2.11
N ASP A 81 21.67 -1.51 -0.88
CA ASP A 81 21.93 -0.10 -0.53
C ASP A 81 23.09 0.47 -1.37
N ARG A 82 24.19 -0.27 -1.55
CA ARG A 82 25.30 0.19 -2.44
C ARG A 82 24.90 0.34 -3.90
N VAL A 83 24.09 -0.56 -4.44
CA VAL A 83 23.60 -0.49 -5.84
C VAL A 83 22.55 0.60 -6.00
N SER A 84 21.66 0.74 -5.01
CA SER A 84 20.64 1.78 -4.91
C SER A 84 21.29 3.16 -4.83
N LYS A 85 22.34 3.35 -4.02
CA LYS A 85 23.12 4.59 -3.94
C LYS A 85 23.76 4.95 -5.28
N ARG A 86 24.35 3.99 -6.00
CA ARG A 86 24.90 4.22 -7.35
C ARG A 86 23.84 4.59 -8.38
N LEU A 87 22.66 3.99 -8.31
CA LEU A 87 21.54 4.30 -9.19
C LEU A 87 20.90 5.66 -8.86
N GLY A 88 20.82 6.01 -7.57
CA GLY A 88 20.38 7.33 -7.09
C GLY A 88 21.33 8.45 -7.53
N GLN A 89 22.65 8.20 -7.54
CA GLN A 89 23.63 9.12 -8.12
C GLN A 89 23.43 9.36 -9.63
N ARG A 90 22.80 8.41 -10.34
CA ARG A 90 22.39 8.57 -11.75
C ARG A 90 21.03 9.25 -11.93
N LYS A 91 20.46 9.83 -10.87
CA LYS A 91 19.11 10.46 -10.82
C LYS A 91 17.98 9.53 -11.27
N VAL A 92 18.17 8.22 -11.18
CA VAL A 92 17.08 7.28 -11.45
C VAL A 92 16.21 7.18 -10.21
N THR A 93 14.94 7.56 -10.33
CA THR A 93 13.97 7.52 -9.24
C THR A 93 12.74 6.69 -9.59
N GLY A 94 11.94 6.34 -8.58
CA GLY A 94 10.64 5.70 -8.74
C GLY A 94 10.69 4.29 -9.35
N PHE A 95 9.77 4.01 -10.27
CA PHE A 95 9.56 2.66 -10.82
C PHE A 95 10.76 2.14 -11.63
N ARG A 96 11.47 3.02 -12.34
CA ARG A 96 12.69 2.65 -13.09
C ARG A 96 13.82 2.22 -12.17
N HIS A 97 13.91 2.80 -10.97
CA HIS A 97 14.88 2.41 -9.95
C HIS A 97 14.60 0.99 -9.46
N LEU A 98 13.33 0.69 -9.18
CA LEU A 98 12.88 -0.64 -8.77
C LEU A 98 13.14 -1.70 -9.86
N GLN A 99 12.81 -1.41 -11.12
CA GLN A 99 13.03 -2.31 -12.25
C GLN A 99 14.52 -2.66 -12.44
N MET A 100 15.41 -1.68 -12.31
CA MET A 100 16.85 -1.94 -12.43
C MET A 100 17.40 -2.75 -11.25
N LEU A 101 16.87 -2.53 -10.05
CA LEU A 101 17.20 -3.37 -8.89
C LEU A 101 16.72 -4.81 -9.05
N LEU A 102 15.50 -5.02 -9.55
CA LEU A 102 14.94 -6.34 -9.84
C LEU A 102 15.75 -7.08 -10.92
N THR A 103 16.07 -6.40 -12.02
CA THR A 103 16.87 -6.98 -13.12
C THR A 103 18.27 -7.35 -12.64
N TYR A 104 18.90 -6.51 -11.82
CA TYR A 104 20.20 -6.78 -11.23
C TYR A 104 20.17 -7.96 -10.25
N ALA A 105 19.17 -7.99 -9.36
CA ALA A 105 18.99 -9.07 -8.39
C ALA A 105 18.75 -10.42 -9.08
N TRP A 106 17.90 -10.44 -10.11
CA TRP A 106 17.64 -11.65 -10.91
C TRP A 106 18.90 -12.22 -11.56
N ARG A 107 19.71 -11.35 -12.18
CA ARG A 107 20.87 -11.76 -12.97
C ARG A 107 22.07 -12.18 -12.12
N TYR A 108 22.26 -11.56 -10.95
CA TYR A 108 23.49 -11.76 -10.17
C TYR A 108 23.28 -12.39 -8.79
N ARG A 109 22.08 -12.34 -8.18
CA ARG A 109 21.84 -12.90 -6.83
C ARG A 109 20.39 -13.38 -6.62
N ARG A 110 20.13 -14.64 -6.99
CA ARG A 110 18.81 -15.30 -6.86
C ARG A 110 18.20 -15.23 -5.46
N VAL A 111 18.99 -15.29 -4.38
CA VAL A 111 18.49 -15.19 -3.00
C VAL A 111 17.89 -13.82 -2.71
N VAL A 112 18.54 -12.75 -3.20
CA VAL A 112 18.06 -11.38 -3.04
C VAL A 112 16.80 -11.14 -3.88
N PHE A 113 16.74 -11.76 -5.06
CA PHE A 113 15.54 -11.73 -5.89
C PHE A 113 14.34 -12.40 -5.19
N LEU A 114 14.52 -13.59 -4.60
CA LEU A 114 13.47 -14.27 -3.83
C LEU A 114 12.97 -13.41 -2.65
N GLU A 115 13.89 -12.69 -1.99
CA GLU A 115 13.53 -11.75 -0.94
C GLU A 115 12.69 -10.57 -1.44
N LEU A 116 13.02 -9.99 -2.61
CA LEU A 116 12.21 -8.93 -3.23
C LEU A 116 10.83 -9.43 -3.67
N VAL A 117 10.76 -10.63 -4.23
CA VAL A 117 9.49 -11.28 -4.57
C VAL A 117 8.65 -11.51 -3.33
N PHE A 118 9.27 -11.97 -2.24
CA PHE A 118 8.58 -12.15 -0.96
C PHE A 118 8.03 -10.83 -0.41
N VAL A 119 8.81 -9.75 -0.47
CA VAL A 119 8.36 -8.40 -0.09
C VAL A 119 7.17 -7.93 -0.94
N GLY A 120 7.23 -8.18 -2.25
CA GLY A 120 6.09 -7.93 -3.15
C GLY A 120 4.85 -8.73 -2.76
N ALA A 121 5.00 -10.02 -2.48
CA ALA A 121 3.90 -10.87 -2.03
C ALA A 121 3.29 -10.39 -0.70
N VAL A 122 4.13 -9.95 0.25
CA VAL A 122 3.66 -9.36 1.52
C VAL A 122 2.85 -8.08 1.29
N LEU A 123 3.31 -7.21 0.39
CA LEU A 123 2.56 -6.00 0.01
C LEU A 123 1.20 -6.36 -0.57
N GLU A 124 1.16 -7.26 -1.55
CA GLU A 124 -0.07 -7.70 -2.22
C GLU A 124 -1.06 -8.34 -1.24
N ILE A 125 -0.60 -9.26 -0.40
CA ILE A 125 -1.44 -9.92 0.61
C ILE A 125 -1.94 -8.90 1.63
N GLY A 126 -1.08 -8.00 2.11
CA GLY A 126 -1.44 -6.96 3.07
C GLY A 126 -2.50 -6.01 2.51
N MET A 127 -2.34 -5.57 1.25
CA MET A 127 -3.29 -4.69 0.59
C MET A 127 -4.61 -5.41 0.28
N THR A 128 -4.55 -6.67 -0.13
CA THR A 128 -5.75 -7.49 -0.33
C THR A 128 -6.53 -7.62 0.98
N ALA A 129 -5.85 -7.85 2.11
CA ALA A 129 -6.49 -7.88 3.42
C ALA A 129 -7.14 -6.53 3.76
N VAL A 130 -6.46 -5.41 3.54
CA VAL A 130 -7.02 -4.06 3.74
C VAL A 130 -8.31 -3.86 2.96
N VAL A 131 -8.34 -4.27 1.69
CA VAL A 131 -9.53 -4.16 0.83
C VAL A 131 -10.66 -5.04 1.36
N ILE A 132 -10.38 -6.32 1.65
CA ILE A 132 -11.39 -7.24 2.19
C ILE A 132 -11.99 -6.68 3.48
N PHE A 133 -11.14 -6.33 4.46
CA PHE A 133 -11.60 -5.78 5.73
C PHE A 133 -12.34 -4.46 5.57
N GLY A 134 -11.88 -3.58 4.67
CA GLY A 134 -12.55 -2.33 4.35
C GLY A 134 -13.98 -2.53 3.86
N VAL A 135 -14.15 -3.45 2.89
CA VAL A 135 -15.46 -3.79 2.32
C VAL A 135 -16.36 -4.44 3.36
N THR A 136 -15.87 -5.45 4.08
CA THR A 136 -16.69 -6.20 5.06
C THR A 136 -17.13 -5.31 6.21
N ASN A 137 -16.25 -4.44 6.72
CA ASN A 137 -16.57 -3.51 7.80
C ASN A 137 -17.58 -2.46 7.35
N SER A 138 -17.42 -1.93 6.13
CA SER A 138 -18.39 -0.99 5.54
C SER A 138 -19.79 -1.61 5.45
N GLN A 139 -19.89 -2.84 4.94
CA GLN A 139 -21.18 -3.55 4.86
C GLN A 139 -21.79 -3.83 6.23
N ALA A 140 -20.98 -4.23 7.21
CA ALA A 140 -21.45 -4.46 8.58
C ALA A 140 -21.98 -3.17 9.22
N LEU A 141 -21.27 -2.05 9.05
CA LEU A 141 -21.69 -0.75 9.54
C LEU A 141 -22.96 -0.25 8.84
N ALA A 142 -23.05 -0.39 7.52
CA ALA A 142 -24.25 0.00 6.78
C ALA A 142 -25.49 -0.77 7.25
N LYS A 143 -25.36 -2.08 7.50
CA LYS A 143 -26.44 -2.90 8.08
C LYS A 143 -26.82 -2.45 9.50
N ALA A 144 -25.84 -2.10 10.33
CA ALA A 144 -26.09 -1.64 11.70
C ALA A 144 -26.74 -0.25 11.78
N ILE A 145 -26.57 0.59 10.74
CA ILE A 145 -27.18 1.92 10.67
C ILE A 145 -28.61 1.85 10.11
N ASN A 146 -28.87 0.93 9.17
CA ASN A 146 -30.15 0.82 8.46
C ASN A 146 -31.13 -0.24 9.02
N GLY A 147 -30.68 -1.09 9.96
CA GLY A 147 -31.48 -2.11 10.63
C GLY A 147 -31.88 -1.70 12.03
#